data_AF-G5E034-F1
#
_entry.id   AF-G5E034-F1
#
_cell.length_a   1.000
_cell.length_b   1.000
_cell.length_c   1.000
_cell.angle_alpha   90.00
_cell.angle_beta   90.00
_cell.angle_gamma   90.00
#
_symmetry.space_group_name_H-M   'P 1'
#
loop_
_entity.id
_entity.type
_entity.pdbx_description
1 polymer ?
#
loop_
_entity_poly.entity_id
_entity_poly.type
_entity_poly.pdbx_seq_one_letter_code
_entity_poly.pdbx_strand_id
1 'polypeptide(L)'
;LKLTSDDVKEQIYKLAKKGLTPSQIGVILRDSHGVAQVRFVTGNKILRILKSKGLAPDLPEDLYHLIKKAVAVRKHLERNRK
;
A
#
# COMPACT_ATOMS: atom_id res chain seq x y z
N LEU A 1 -11.92 -16.98 -11.30
CA LEU A 1 -10.70 -16.17 -11.51
C LEU A 1 -9.56 -17.11 -11.88
N LYS A 2 -8.82 -16.84 -12.95
CA LYS A 2 -7.67 -17.67 -13.38
C LYS A 2 -6.38 -17.40 -12.58
N LEU A 3 -6.34 -16.33 -11.78
CA LEU A 3 -5.21 -15.99 -10.91
C LEU A 3 -5.24 -16.86 -9.66
N THR A 4 -4.14 -17.57 -9.39
CA THR A 4 -3.98 -18.33 -8.16
C THR A 4 -3.64 -17.43 -6.98
N SER A 5 -3.77 -17.96 -5.76
CA SER A 5 -3.43 -17.19 -4.56
C SER A 5 -1.95 -16.78 -4.53
N ASP A 6 -1.08 -17.56 -5.14
CA ASP A 6 0.37 -17.32 -5.14
C ASP A 6 0.78 -16.29 -6.19
N ASP A 7 0.12 -16.28 -7.36
CA ASP A 7 0.30 -15.22 -8.36
C ASP A 7 0.00 -13.84 -7.75
N VAL A 8 -1.10 -13.74 -7.00
CA VAL A 8 -1.50 -12.48 -6.34
C VAL A 8 -0.49 -12.05 -5.29
N LYS A 9 0.03 -12.99 -4.48
CA LYS A 9 1.09 -12.69 -3.50
C LYS A 9 2.36 -12.22 -4.20
N GLU A 10 2.75 -12.85 -5.29
CA GLU A 10 3.94 -12.47 -6.04
C GLU A 10 3.81 -11.05 -6.62
N GLN A 11 2.64 -10.72 -7.17
CA GLN A 11 2.30 -9.39 -7.64
C GLN A 11 2.42 -8.35 -6.52
N ILE A 12 1.88 -8.65 -5.33
CA ILE A 12 1.98 -7.80 -4.14
C ILE A 12 3.44 -7.54 -3.77
N TYR A 13 4.28 -8.58 -3.75
CA TYR A 13 5.69 -8.44 -3.42
C TYR A 13 6.45 -7.59 -4.44
N LYS A 14 6.18 -7.78 -5.74
CA LYS A 14 6.79 -6.97 -6.81
C LYS A 14 6.42 -5.49 -6.68
N LEU A 15 5.15 -5.19 -6.41
CA LEU A 15 4.67 -3.81 -6.25
C LEU A 15 5.20 -3.17 -4.97
N ALA A 16 5.28 -3.92 -3.86
CA ALA A 16 5.87 -3.42 -2.62
C ALA A 16 7.37 -3.13 -2.76
N LYS A 17 8.12 -3.96 -3.47
CA LYS A 17 9.55 -3.70 -3.77
C LYS A 17 9.76 -2.46 -4.65
N LYS A 18 8.75 -2.04 -5.43
CA LYS A 18 8.76 -0.77 -6.16
C LYS A 18 8.45 0.45 -5.27
N GLY A 19 8.22 0.24 -3.97
CA GLY A 19 7.93 1.29 -3.00
C GLY A 19 6.46 1.74 -2.98
N LEU A 20 5.55 0.95 -3.57
CA LEU A 20 4.12 1.27 -3.54
C LEU A 20 3.51 0.94 -2.18
N THR A 21 2.58 1.77 -1.73
CA THR A 21 1.91 1.57 -0.45
C THR A 21 0.87 0.45 -0.54
N PRO A 22 0.53 -0.21 0.57
CA PRO A 22 -0.52 -1.24 0.61
C PRO A 22 -1.82 -0.81 -0.07
N SER A 23 -2.24 0.45 0.13
CA SER A 23 -3.44 1.01 -0.49
C SER A 23 -3.30 1.14 -2.01
N GLN A 24 -2.16 1.65 -2.51
CA GLN A 24 -1.87 1.73 -3.95
C GLN A 24 -1.82 0.35 -4.61
N ILE A 25 -1.21 -0.63 -3.94
CA ILE A 25 -1.16 -2.02 -4.40
C ILE A 25 -2.58 -2.58 -4.58
N GLY A 26 -3.47 -2.35 -3.61
CA GLY A 26 -4.86 -2.78 -3.70
C GLY A 26 -5.61 -2.19 -4.89
N VAL A 27 -5.39 -0.90 -5.18
CA VAL A 27 -5.96 -0.21 -6.34
C VAL A 27 -5.47 -0.82 -7.65
N ILE A 28 -4.15 -1.05 -7.80
CA ILE A 28 -3.56 -1.65 -9.01
C ILE A 28 -4.05 -3.09 -9.23
N LEU A 29 -4.19 -3.86 -8.15
CA LEU A 29 -4.70 -5.23 -8.24
C LEU A 29 -6.16 -5.26 -8.70
N ARG A 30 -6.97 -4.31 -8.24
CA ARG A 30 -8.36 -4.19 -8.66
C ARG A 30 -8.48 -3.72 -10.11
N ASP A 31 -7.81 -2.63 -10.45
CA ASP A 31 -8.05 -1.92 -11.70
C ASP A 31 -7.28 -2.53 -12.87
N SER A 32 -6.07 -3.06 -12.65
CA SER A 32 -5.25 -3.65 -13.73
C SER A 32 -5.29 -5.18 -13.78
N HIS A 33 -5.59 -5.86 -12.66
CA HIS A 33 -5.54 -7.32 -12.56
C HIS A 33 -6.91 -7.96 -12.27
N GLY A 34 -7.97 -7.17 -12.12
CA GLY A 34 -9.33 -7.66 -11.87
C GLY A 34 -9.54 -8.32 -10.51
N VAL A 35 -8.65 -8.10 -9.54
CA VAL A 35 -8.75 -8.65 -8.18
C VAL A 35 -9.56 -7.70 -7.32
N ALA A 36 -10.87 -7.92 -7.21
CA ALA A 36 -11.77 -7.05 -6.45
C ALA A 36 -11.36 -6.88 -4.98
N GLN A 37 -11.03 -7.99 -4.31
CA GLN A 37 -10.65 -8.02 -2.90
C GLN A 37 -9.60 -9.09 -2.65
N VAL A 38 -8.38 -8.66 -2.31
CA VAL A 38 -7.23 -9.55 -2.05
C VAL A 38 -7.51 -10.57 -0.94
N ARG A 39 -8.32 -10.19 0.06
CA ARG A 39 -8.68 -11.03 1.21
C ARG A 39 -9.38 -12.32 0.77
N PHE A 40 -10.27 -12.25 -0.22
CA PHE A 40 -11.03 -13.43 -0.65
C PHE A 40 -10.21 -14.40 -1.48
N VAL A 41 -9.15 -13.92 -2.14
CA VAL A 41 -8.27 -14.77 -2.98
C VAL A 41 -7.14 -15.39 -2.16
N THR A 42 -6.56 -14.64 -1.22
CA THR A 42 -5.34 -15.04 -0.50
C THR A 42 -5.58 -15.42 0.97
N GLY A 43 -6.80 -15.21 1.49
CA GLY A 43 -7.16 -15.40 2.89
C GLY A 43 -6.64 -14.31 3.84
N ASN A 44 -5.74 -13.43 3.37
CA ASN A 44 -5.08 -12.42 4.19
C ASN A 44 -5.22 -11.00 3.61
N LYS A 45 -5.12 -9.99 4.47
CA LYS A 45 -5.02 -8.59 4.04
C LYS A 45 -3.60 -8.30 3.52
N ILE A 46 -3.47 -7.35 2.58
CA ILE A 46 -2.18 -6.95 1.96
C ILE A 46 -1.10 -6.69 3.03
N LEU A 47 -1.43 -5.94 4.08
CA LEU A 47 -0.48 -5.62 5.15
C LEU A 47 0.04 -6.86 5.90
N ARG A 48 -0.77 -7.91 6.07
CA ARG A 48 -0.32 -9.18 6.68
C ARG A 48 0.62 -9.94 5.74
N ILE A 49 0.30 -9.95 4.44
CA ILE A 49 1.13 -10.58 3.39
C ILE A 49 2.51 -9.92 3.33
N LEU A 50 2.57 -8.59 3.45
CA LEU A 50 3.84 -7.85 3.50
C LEU A 50 4.62 -8.14 4.78
N LYS A 51 3.94 -8.21 5.94
CA LYS A 51 4.57 -8.55 7.23
C LYS A 51 5.23 -9.93 7.19
N SER A 52 4.56 -10.94 6.63
CA SER A 52 5.11 -12.30 6.55
C SER A 52 6.40 -12.40 5.73
N LYS A 53 6.69 -11.42 4.87
CA LYS A 53 7.89 -11.39 4.03
C LYS A 53 8.89 -10.30 4.43
N GLY A 54 8.67 -9.62 5.57
CA GLY A 54 9.52 -8.52 6.02
C GLY A 54 9.50 -7.29 5.10
N LEU A 55 8.44 -7.12 4.31
CA LEU A 55 8.24 -5.97 3.39
C LEU A 55 7.24 -4.95 3.96
N ALA A 56 6.87 -5.10 5.24
CA ALA A 56 5.96 -4.15 5.88
C ALA A 56 6.71 -2.86 6.22
N PRO A 57 6.08 -1.69 6.04
CA PRO A 57 6.67 -0.44 6.48
C PRO A 57 6.75 -0.38 8.00
N ASP A 58 7.79 0.27 8.52
CA ASP A 58 8.01 0.45 9.95
C ASP A 58 6.93 1.33 10.60
N LEU A 59 6.46 2.33 9.85
CA LEU A 59 5.37 3.21 10.26
C LEU A 59 4.07 2.84 9.51
N PRO A 60 2.92 2.80 10.19
CA PRO A 60 1.62 2.66 9.53
C PRO A 60 1.38 3.72 8.46
N GLU A 61 0.84 3.30 7.31
CA GLU A 61 0.61 4.16 6.14
C GLU A 61 -0.20 5.41 6.48
N ASP A 62 -1.25 5.27 7.29
CA ASP A 62 -2.13 6.38 7.67
C ASP A 62 -1.38 7.44 8.48
N LEU A 63 -0.58 7.01 9.45
CA LEU A 63 0.24 7.92 10.27
C LEU A 63 1.30 8.61 9.42
N TYR A 64 1.97 7.87 8.53
CA TYR A 64 2.94 8.44 7.61
C TYR A 64 2.32 9.57 6.77
N HIS A 65 1.12 9.36 6.22
CA HIS A 65 0.45 10.37 5.39
C HIS A 65 -0.07 11.57 6.19
N LEU A 66 -0.54 11.37 7.43
CA LEU A 66 -0.90 12.48 8.32
C LEU A 66 0.32 13.36 8.62
N ILE A 67 1.46 12.75 8.98
CA ILE A 67 2.71 13.47 9.25
C ILE A 67 3.18 14.20 7.98
N LYS A 68 3.18 13.52 6.83
CA LYS A 68 3.57 14.11 5.54
C LYS A 68 2.73 15.34 5.21
N LYS A 69 1.41 15.28 5.43
CA LYS A 69 0.50 16.41 5.22
C LYS A 69 0.79 17.55 6.20
N ALA A 70 0.97 17.26 7.49
CA ALA A 70 1.29 18.26 8.50
C ALA A 70 2.59 19.01 8.19
N VAL A 71 3.64 18.28 7.76
CA VAL A 71 4.91 18.88 7.34
C VAL A 71 4.73 19.79 6.13
N ALA A 72 3.94 19.39 5.14
CA ALA A 72 3.65 20.22 3.97
C ALA A 72 2.90 21.51 4.34
N VAL A 73 1.89 21.41 5.21
CA VAL A 73 1.14 22.57 5.72
C VAL A 73 2.07 23.51 6.51
N ARG A 74 2.89 22.97 7.41
CA ARG A 74 3.87 23.77 8.17
C ARG A 74 4.83 24.52 7.24
N LYS A 75 5.41 23.84 6.26
CA LYS A 75 6.31 24.45 5.26
C LYS A 75 5.62 25.55 4.45
N HIS A 76 4.33 25.36 4.13
CA HIS A 76 3.53 26.39 3.46
C HIS A 76 3.32 27.62 4.33
N LEU A 77 2.89 27.44 5.60
CA LEU A 77 2.66 28.52 6.56
C LEU A 77 3.95 29.27 6.94
N GLU A 78 5.10 28.58 6.99
CA GLU A 78 6.39 29.23 7.23
C GLU A 78 6.76 30.24 6.13
N ARG A 79 6.37 29.96 4.88
CA ARG A 79 6.64 30.81 3.70
C ARG A 79 5.54 31.85 3.46
N ASN A 80 4.29 31.53 3.80
CA ASN A 80 3.11 32.36 3.55
C ASN A 80 2.45 32.69 4.90
N ARG A 81 2.98 33.73 5.57
CA ARG A 81 2.51 34.19 6.88
C ARG A 81 1.41 35.26 6.83
N LYS A 82 0.97 35.61 5.61
CA LYS A 82 -0.11 36.57 5.37
C LYS A 82 -1.39 35.84 5.06
#